data_AF-G9KLH4-F1
#
_entry.id   AF-G9KLH4-F1
#
_cell.length_a   1.000
_cell.length_b   1.000
_cell.length_c   1.000
_cell.angle_alpha   90.00
_cell.angle_beta   90.00
_cell.angle_gamma   90.00
#
_symmetry.space_group_name_H-M   'P 1'
#
loop_
_entity.id
_entity.type
_entity.pdbx_description
1 polymer ?
#
loop_
_entity_poly.entity_id
_entity_poly.type
_entity_poly.pdbx_seq_one_letter_code
_entity_poly.pdbx_strand_id
1 'polypeptide(L)'
;VQTGLCAFIFKLFILRYLMDINGKIWHRNPCHLYIVETLERSPALPRTPSRRSTHTPHFSFLDIFPRVTCRPPKEVINMELNPEETYSDPGMDQKAFRSETFQRPYQYLKRFHEKQNLDMFQYQKGSVEGTPGECLQYFLIYCGLINPSWAELRNFAGFLNYQLRDCEASLFCDPRLIGDTLQGFKNFVVTFMIFMARDFATPTLHTSDQSPGTNTVTMDGVPEEDLAPFTLRKRWESEPHPYVFFNGDHTSMTFMGFHIEPNRSGGLDAIDLSSGRVIKKDVMGMELYRGLLLQRVPFNVDFDKLPRLEKLAKLCLVLGIQWLMDPDETYELTMDNMLKILAIEMRFRCGIPVIIMGETGCGKTRLIKFLSDLRRAGTKAETMKLVKVHGGTTAEMIYSKVREAEKLAMYNKDQHQLDTILFFDEANTTEAISCIKEVLCDRTVGGQPLAKDSGLHIIAACNPYRKHSQEMICRLESAGLGYRVSAEDTVEKLGSIPLRQLVYRVHALPPSLIPL
;
A
#
# COMPACT_ATOMS: atom_id res chain seq x y z
N VAL A 1 -18.01 8.65 9.79
CA VAL A 1 -19.16 9.17 10.58
C VAL A 1 -20.08 8.00 10.90
N GLN A 2 -20.36 7.74 12.18
CA GLN A 2 -21.19 6.58 12.60
C GLN A 2 -22.63 6.96 12.96
N THR A 3 -22.88 8.21 13.35
CA THR A 3 -24.19 8.73 13.77
C THR A 3 -24.48 10.08 13.12
N GLY A 4 -25.76 10.46 13.04
CA GLY A 4 -26.18 11.81 12.60
C GLY A 4 -26.22 12.05 11.08
N LEU A 5 -25.70 11.14 10.24
CA LEU A 5 -25.67 11.30 8.78
C LEU A 5 -27.07 11.48 8.17
N CYS A 6 -28.03 10.61 8.51
CA CYS A 6 -29.39 10.70 7.96
C CYS A 6 -30.08 12.02 8.32
N ALA A 7 -29.90 12.48 9.57
CA ALA A 7 -30.45 13.76 10.01
C ALA A 7 -29.83 14.95 9.25
N PHE A 8 -28.53 14.90 8.99
CA PHE A 8 -27.84 15.90 8.18
C PHE A 8 -28.33 15.91 6.74
N ILE A 9 -28.39 14.75 6.07
CA ILE A 9 -28.87 14.60 4.68
C ILE A 9 -30.33 15.05 4.57
N PHE A 10 -31.18 14.70 5.53
CA PHE A 10 -32.57 15.13 5.58
C PHE A 10 -32.68 16.66 5.65
N LYS A 11 -31.94 17.31 6.57
CA LYS A 11 -31.92 18.77 6.67
C LYS A 11 -31.40 19.44 5.39
N LEU A 12 -30.31 18.92 4.83
CA LEU A 12 -29.65 19.50 3.65
C LEU A 12 -30.48 19.35 2.37
N PHE A 13 -31.03 18.16 2.10
CA PHE A 13 -31.66 17.87 0.81
C PHE A 13 -33.18 17.97 0.82
N ILE A 14 -33.84 17.65 1.93
CA ILE A 14 -35.30 17.66 2.05
C ILE A 14 -35.76 19.01 2.61
N LEU A 15 -35.24 19.41 3.78
CA LEU A 15 -35.58 20.71 4.36
C LEU A 15 -34.87 21.88 3.67
N ARG A 16 -33.76 21.62 2.96
CA ARG A 16 -32.99 22.60 2.19
C ARG A 16 -32.41 23.74 3.02
N TYR A 17 -32.15 23.50 4.31
CA TYR A 17 -31.46 24.45 5.16
C TYR A 17 -30.61 23.78 6.23
N LEU A 18 -29.59 24.50 6.70
CA LEU A 18 -28.84 24.22 7.91
C LEU A 18 -28.91 25.46 8.80
N MET A 19 -29.03 25.27 10.11
CA MET A 19 -29.14 26.38 11.06
C MET A 19 -28.16 26.15 12.22
N ASP A 20 -27.40 27.17 12.57
CA ASP A 20 -26.52 27.14 13.75
C ASP A 20 -27.30 27.48 15.04
N ILE A 21 -26.65 27.30 16.19
CA ILE A 21 -27.26 27.60 17.50
C ILE A 21 -27.54 29.10 17.72
N ASN A 22 -26.93 29.97 16.92
CA ASN A 22 -27.06 31.42 17.01
C ASN A 22 -28.12 31.97 16.04
N GLY A 23 -28.86 31.08 15.36
CA GLY A 23 -29.94 31.44 14.43
C GLY A 23 -29.49 31.82 13.03
N LYS A 24 -28.21 31.64 12.66
CA LYS A 24 -27.79 31.80 11.26
C LYS A 24 -28.28 30.62 10.44
N ILE A 25 -29.04 30.92 9.39
CA ILE A 25 -29.61 29.94 8.48
C ILE A 25 -28.84 29.98 7.16
N TRP A 26 -28.39 28.82 6.72
CA TRP A 26 -27.83 28.59 5.39
C TRP A 26 -28.84 27.82 4.56
N HIS A 27 -29.21 28.34 3.39
CA HIS A 27 -30.16 27.70 2.47
C HIS A 27 -29.44 27.00 1.32
N ARG A 28 -29.95 25.83 0.93
CA ARG A 28 -29.45 25.12 -0.25
C ARG A 28 -29.83 25.89 -1.51
N ASN A 29 -28.83 26.31 -2.29
CA ASN A 29 -29.08 26.98 -3.57
C ASN A 29 -29.47 25.94 -4.63
N PRO A 30 -30.64 26.06 -5.30
CA PRO A 30 -31.04 25.11 -6.34
C PRO A 30 -30.12 25.10 -7.58
N CYS A 31 -29.34 26.15 -7.81
CA CYS A 31 -28.40 26.23 -8.93
C CYS A 31 -27.05 25.54 -8.65
N HIS A 32 -26.80 25.10 -7.42
CA HIS A 32 -25.58 24.40 -7.07
C HIS A 32 -25.79 22.88 -7.09
N LEU A 33 -24.73 22.15 -7.45
CA LEU A 33 -24.68 20.70 -7.36
C LEU A 33 -24.07 20.29 -6.01
N TYR A 34 -24.83 19.50 -5.24
CA TYR A 34 -24.39 18.97 -3.95
C TYR A 34 -24.24 17.46 -4.08
N ILE A 35 -23.00 16.99 -4.02
CA ILE A 35 -22.67 15.56 -4.08
C ILE A 35 -22.26 15.13 -2.68
N VAL A 36 -22.85 14.04 -2.19
CA VAL A 36 -22.49 13.42 -0.92
C VAL A 36 -21.97 12.02 -1.21
N GLU A 37 -20.69 11.83 -0.96
CA GLU A 37 -20.04 10.53 -1.06
C GLU A 37 -20.24 9.75 0.24
N THR A 38 -20.78 8.54 0.15
CA THR A 38 -21.01 7.66 1.29
C THR A 38 -20.51 6.26 1.03
N LEU A 39 -19.87 5.65 2.03
CA LEU A 39 -19.59 4.22 2.01
C LEU A 39 -20.84 3.46 2.44
N GLU A 40 -21.38 2.62 1.56
CA GLU A 40 -22.49 1.75 1.88
C GLU A 40 -21.97 0.58 2.74
N ARG A 41 -22.57 0.38 3.91
CA ARG A 41 -22.32 -0.82 4.72
C ARG A 41 -23.27 -1.89 4.23
N SER A 42 -22.75 -2.93 3.57
CA SER A 42 -23.56 -4.12 3.30
C SER A 42 -24.18 -4.60 4.62
N PRO A 43 -25.51 -4.79 4.69
CA PRO A 43 -26.09 -5.40 5.87
C PRO A 43 -25.46 -6.78 6.04
N ALA A 44 -25.00 -7.08 7.26
CA ALA A 44 -24.56 -8.43 7.59
C ALA A 44 -25.66 -9.41 7.15
N LEU A 45 -25.31 -10.38 6.30
CA LEU A 45 -26.22 -11.46 5.94
C LEU A 45 -26.83 -12.01 7.24
N PRO A 46 -28.18 -12.14 7.35
CA PRO A 46 -28.78 -12.68 8.56
C PRO A 46 -28.20 -14.06 8.81
N ARG A 47 -27.50 -14.22 9.95
CA ARG A 47 -27.08 -15.53 10.47
C ARG A 47 -28.33 -16.27 10.92
N THR A 48 -29.03 -16.90 9.98
CA THR A 48 -29.80 -18.14 10.09
C THR A 48 -30.81 -18.23 8.94
N PRO A 49 -30.96 -19.40 8.29
CA PRO A 49 -32.07 -19.65 7.37
C PRO A 49 -33.33 -19.93 8.20
N SER A 50 -33.94 -18.91 8.79
CA SER A 50 -35.26 -19.06 9.38
C SER A 50 -36.30 -19.08 8.25
N ARG A 51 -36.99 -20.22 8.14
CA ARG A 51 -38.06 -20.48 7.19
C ARG A 51 -39.12 -19.38 7.25
N ARG A 52 -39.46 -18.84 6.07
CA ARG A 52 -40.66 -18.04 5.76
C ARG A 52 -40.74 -16.70 6.49
N SER A 53 -40.06 -15.69 5.94
CA SER A 53 -40.48 -14.30 6.03
C SER A 53 -40.64 -13.75 4.62
N THR A 54 -41.80 -13.16 4.35
CA THR A 54 -42.13 -12.41 3.14
C THR A 54 -41.02 -11.40 2.82
N HIS A 55 -40.42 -11.50 1.63
CA HIS A 55 -39.42 -10.55 1.12
C HIS A 55 -39.98 -9.12 1.11
N THR A 56 -39.78 -8.40 2.19
CA THR A 56 -39.91 -6.94 2.21
C THR A 56 -38.55 -6.40 1.76
N PRO A 57 -38.46 -5.67 0.62
CA PRO A 57 -37.20 -5.05 0.22
C PRO A 57 -36.80 -4.07 1.32
N HIS A 58 -35.56 -4.22 1.80
CA HIS A 58 -35.00 -3.38 2.85
C HIS A 58 -34.68 -2.00 2.25
N PHE A 59 -35.66 -1.10 2.18
CA PHE A 59 -35.48 0.25 1.65
C PHE A 59 -34.62 1.08 2.63
N SER A 60 -33.47 1.57 2.16
CA SER A 60 -32.62 2.50 2.91
C SER A 60 -33.09 3.94 2.66
N PHE A 61 -32.95 4.82 3.65
CA PHE A 61 -33.24 6.26 3.49
C PHE A 61 -32.48 6.89 2.31
N LEU A 62 -31.29 6.35 2.00
CA LEU A 62 -30.46 6.85 0.89
C LEU A 62 -31.04 6.49 -0.49
N ASP A 63 -31.89 5.46 -0.59
CA ASP A 63 -32.51 5.03 -1.86
C ASP A 63 -33.53 6.04 -2.40
N ILE A 64 -33.90 7.06 -1.60
CA ILE A 64 -34.82 8.15 -2.02
C ILE A 64 -34.13 9.12 -2.98
N PHE A 65 -32.80 9.19 -2.96
CA PHE A 65 -32.03 10.16 -3.74
C PHE A 65 -31.47 9.54 -5.03
N PRO A 66 -31.28 10.34 -6.11
CA PRO A 66 -30.50 9.90 -7.26
C PRO A 66 -29.11 9.46 -6.81
N ARG A 67 -28.75 8.21 -7.10
CA ARG A 67 -27.47 7.62 -6.69
C ARG A 67 -26.66 7.17 -7.89
N VAL A 68 -25.34 7.23 -7.73
CA VAL A 68 -24.36 6.59 -8.60
C VAL A 68 -23.63 5.58 -7.74
N THR A 69 -23.59 4.31 -8.15
CA THR A 69 -22.91 3.26 -7.38
C THR A 69 -21.57 2.96 -8.03
N CYS A 70 -20.47 3.27 -7.32
CA CYS A 70 -19.13 2.91 -7.76
C CYS A 70 -18.87 1.42 -7.50
N ARG A 71 -18.42 0.70 -8.52
CA ARG A 71 -18.27 -0.76 -8.51
C ARG A 71 -16.79 -1.15 -8.53
N PRO A 72 -16.40 -2.27 -7.89
CA PRO A 72 -15.04 -2.77 -7.99
C PRO A 72 -14.75 -3.29 -9.41
N PRO A 73 -13.47 -3.30 -9.84
CA PRO A 73 -13.08 -3.69 -11.19
C PRO A 73 -13.61 -5.07 -11.65
N LYS A 74 -13.74 -6.04 -10.75
CA LYS A 74 -14.30 -7.36 -11.08
C LYS A 74 -15.79 -7.36 -11.42
N GLU A 75 -16.54 -6.39 -10.89
CA GLU A 75 -17.93 -6.19 -11.29
C GLU A 75 -17.99 -5.40 -12.62
N VAL A 76 -17.11 -4.42 -12.79
CA VAL A 76 -17.05 -3.57 -13.99
C VAL A 76 -16.63 -4.35 -15.24
N ILE A 77 -15.72 -5.32 -15.14
CA ILE A 77 -15.33 -6.12 -16.32
C ILE A 77 -16.51 -6.86 -16.93
N ASN A 78 -17.47 -7.33 -16.12
CA ASN A 78 -18.67 -7.99 -16.63
C ASN A 78 -19.58 -7.00 -17.38
N MET A 79 -19.60 -5.73 -16.94
CA MET A 79 -20.34 -4.66 -17.60
C MET A 79 -19.68 -4.28 -18.94
N GLU A 80 -18.35 -4.21 -18.98
CA GLU A 80 -17.60 -3.84 -20.20
C GLU A 80 -17.60 -4.95 -21.26
N LEU A 81 -17.74 -6.21 -20.86
CA LEU A 81 -17.79 -7.36 -21.78
C LEU A 81 -19.21 -7.66 -22.30
N ASN A 82 -20.27 -7.10 -21.69
CA ASN A 82 -21.67 -7.29 -22.07
C ASN A 82 -22.34 -5.97 -22.52
N PRO A 83 -22.03 -5.46 -23.73
CA PRO A 83 -22.50 -4.16 -24.21
C PRO A 83 -24.00 -4.08 -24.50
N GLU A 84 -24.75 -5.19 -24.43
CA GLU A 84 -26.21 -5.20 -24.64
C GLU A 84 -27.00 -4.67 -23.44
N GLU A 85 -26.39 -4.62 -22.25
CA GLU A 85 -27.01 -4.06 -21.04
C GLU A 85 -26.62 -2.59 -20.85
N THR A 86 -27.62 -1.72 -20.66
CA THR A 86 -27.39 -0.29 -20.41
C THR A 86 -27.12 -0.05 -18.93
N TYR A 87 -25.86 0.11 -18.55
CA TYR A 87 -25.47 0.45 -17.18
C TYR A 87 -25.38 1.96 -16.99
N SER A 88 -25.96 2.48 -15.89
CA SER A 88 -25.79 3.87 -15.47
C SER A 88 -24.51 4.10 -14.65
N ASP A 89 -23.94 3.03 -14.10
CA ASP A 89 -22.76 3.06 -13.24
C ASP A 89 -21.48 3.24 -14.07
N PRO A 90 -20.46 3.93 -13.52
CA PRO A 90 -19.23 4.22 -14.26
C PRO A 90 -18.37 2.96 -14.47
N GLY A 91 -17.88 2.80 -15.70
CA GLY A 91 -16.85 1.82 -16.05
C GLY A 91 -15.42 2.33 -15.77
N MET A 92 -14.43 1.71 -16.41
CA MET A 92 -13.05 2.15 -16.32
C MET A 92 -12.88 3.58 -16.87
N ASP A 93 -12.19 4.44 -16.11
CA ASP A 93 -11.95 5.81 -16.54
C ASP A 93 -11.08 5.86 -17.82
N GLN A 94 -11.61 6.52 -18.86
CA GLN A 94 -10.97 6.55 -20.17
C GLN A 94 -9.64 7.32 -20.16
N LYS A 95 -9.48 8.31 -19.27
CA LYS A 95 -8.22 9.05 -19.15
C LYS A 95 -7.14 8.20 -18.46
N ALA A 96 -7.52 7.45 -17.44
CA ALA A 96 -6.66 6.48 -16.77
C ALA A 96 -6.22 5.38 -17.74
N PHE A 97 -7.15 4.81 -18.52
CA PHE A 97 -6.84 3.81 -19.54
C PHE A 97 -5.83 4.33 -20.59
N ARG A 98 -5.96 5.58 -21.02
CA ARG A 98 -5.04 6.21 -22.00
C ARG A 98 -3.74 6.71 -21.37
N SER A 99 -3.60 6.65 -20.06
CA SER A 99 -2.40 7.13 -19.37
C SER A 99 -1.22 6.19 -19.60
N GLU A 100 -0.01 6.74 -19.62
CA GLU A 100 1.23 5.97 -19.67
C GLU A 100 1.29 4.94 -18.53
N THR A 101 0.80 5.31 -17.35
CA THR A 101 0.71 4.47 -16.15
C THR A 101 -0.01 3.15 -16.40
N PHE A 102 -0.99 3.12 -17.29
CA PHE A 102 -1.76 1.92 -17.59
C PHE A 102 -1.32 1.30 -18.91
N GLN A 103 -1.02 2.10 -19.94
CA GLN A 103 -0.67 1.59 -21.27
C GLN A 103 0.66 0.86 -21.31
N ARG A 104 1.72 1.34 -20.65
CA ARG A 104 3.01 0.63 -20.63
C ARG A 104 2.83 -0.76 -19.98
N PRO A 105 2.33 -0.89 -18.73
CA PRO A 105 2.05 -2.20 -18.14
C PRO A 105 1.14 -3.08 -18.99
N TYR A 106 0.03 -2.55 -19.49
CA TYR A 106 -0.92 -3.33 -20.28
C TYR A 106 -0.28 -3.93 -21.55
N GLN A 107 0.44 -3.11 -22.32
CA GLN A 107 1.08 -3.57 -23.55
C GLN A 107 2.17 -4.63 -23.30
N TYR A 108 2.91 -4.51 -22.20
CA TYR A 108 3.86 -5.53 -21.75
C TYR A 108 3.15 -6.81 -21.30
N LEU A 109 2.11 -6.71 -20.47
CA LEU A 109 1.37 -7.85 -19.94
C LEU A 109 0.67 -8.65 -21.03
N LYS A 110 0.10 -7.97 -22.03
CA LYS A 110 -0.51 -8.62 -23.19
C LYS A 110 0.48 -9.50 -23.94
N ARG A 111 1.62 -8.94 -24.33
CA ARG A 111 2.70 -9.64 -25.05
C ARG A 111 3.30 -10.76 -24.19
N PHE A 112 3.47 -10.51 -22.89
CA PHE A 112 3.93 -11.50 -21.93
C PHE A 112 2.97 -12.69 -21.81
N HIS A 113 1.66 -12.43 -21.78
CA HIS A 113 0.63 -13.46 -21.73
C HIS A 113 0.60 -14.32 -22.99
N GLU A 114 0.74 -13.67 -24.15
CA GLU A 114 0.81 -14.31 -25.46
C GLU A 114 2.15 -15.02 -25.74
N LYS A 115 3.07 -15.01 -24.76
CA LYS A 115 4.41 -15.61 -24.86
C LYS A 115 5.25 -15.05 -26.02
N GLN A 116 5.03 -13.79 -26.37
CA GLN A 116 5.85 -13.09 -27.36
C GLN A 116 7.24 -12.77 -26.79
N ASN A 117 8.24 -12.63 -27.65
CA ASN A 117 9.54 -12.13 -27.20
C ASN A 117 9.45 -10.62 -26.89
N LEU A 118 9.76 -10.25 -25.65
CA LEU A 118 9.75 -8.86 -25.18
C LEU A 118 11.04 -8.10 -25.50
N ASP A 119 12.14 -8.77 -25.87
CA ASP A 119 13.47 -8.15 -26.02
C ASP A 119 13.46 -6.93 -26.95
N MET A 120 12.74 -7.04 -28.07
CA MET A 120 12.62 -5.98 -29.08
C MET A 120 11.51 -4.97 -28.79
N PHE A 121 10.68 -5.20 -27.77
CA PHE A 121 9.57 -4.32 -27.44
C PHE A 121 10.02 -3.20 -26.51
N GLN A 122 9.58 -1.99 -26.84
CA GLN A 122 9.68 -0.78 -26.03
C GLN A 122 8.38 -0.01 -26.18
N TYR A 123 7.84 0.50 -25.07
CA TYR A 123 6.63 1.31 -25.11
C TYR A 123 6.90 2.64 -25.83
N GLN A 124 6.04 2.96 -26.79
CA GLN A 124 6.06 4.26 -27.46
C GLN A 124 5.17 5.23 -26.70
N LYS A 125 5.75 6.34 -26.22
CA LYS A 125 5.03 7.32 -25.41
C LYS A 125 3.78 7.85 -26.14
N GLY A 126 2.62 7.70 -25.50
CA GLY A 126 1.33 8.11 -26.05
C GLY A 126 0.66 7.06 -26.93
N SER A 127 1.29 5.89 -27.14
CA SER A 127 0.62 4.77 -27.78
C SER A 127 -0.49 4.24 -26.89
N VAL A 128 -1.63 3.93 -27.53
CA VAL A 128 -2.79 3.32 -26.90
C VAL A 128 -3.12 2.07 -27.70
N GLU A 129 -3.16 0.93 -27.02
CA GLU A 129 -3.54 -0.36 -27.59
C GLU A 129 -4.79 -0.88 -26.86
N GLY A 130 -5.60 -1.70 -27.55
CA GLY A 130 -6.70 -2.46 -26.95
C GLY A 130 -7.88 -1.64 -26.46
N THR A 131 -8.68 -2.26 -25.59
CA THR A 131 -9.88 -1.68 -24.98
C THR A 131 -9.75 -1.62 -23.45
N PRO A 132 -10.54 -0.79 -22.75
CA PRO A 132 -10.58 -0.79 -21.29
C PRO A 132 -10.85 -2.18 -20.69
N GLY A 133 -11.79 -2.94 -21.26
CA GLY A 133 -12.14 -4.28 -20.77
C GLY A 133 -11.00 -5.28 -20.92
N GLU A 134 -10.30 -5.27 -22.05
CA GLU A 134 -9.11 -6.09 -22.27
C GLU A 134 -7.98 -5.69 -21.31
N CYS A 135 -7.74 -4.39 -21.14
CA CYS A 135 -6.74 -3.87 -20.21
C CYS A 135 -7.01 -4.32 -18.78
N LEU A 136 -8.26 -4.20 -18.36
CA LEU A 136 -8.72 -4.63 -17.05
C LEU A 136 -8.59 -6.15 -16.86
N GLN A 137 -8.87 -6.94 -17.89
CA GLN A 137 -8.70 -8.40 -17.85
C GLN A 137 -7.25 -8.79 -17.53
N TYR A 138 -6.27 -8.22 -18.25
CA TYR A 138 -4.86 -8.53 -17.97
C TYR A 138 -4.44 -8.08 -16.58
N PHE A 139 -4.87 -6.89 -16.13
CA PHE A 139 -4.58 -6.47 -14.75
C PHE A 139 -5.19 -7.39 -13.70
N LEU A 140 -6.42 -7.88 -13.88
CA LEU A 140 -7.05 -8.83 -12.97
C LEU A 140 -6.32 -10.18 -12.95
N ILE A 141 -5.82 -10.67 -14.09
CA ILE A 141 -5.02 -11.91 -14.17
C ILE A 141 -3.70 -11.76 -13.39
N TYR A 142 -3.02 -10.62 -13.55
CA TYR A 142 -1.66 -10.45 -13.06
C TYR A 142 -1.53 -9.78 -11.70
N CYS A 143 -2.53 -9.07 -11.20
CA CYS A 143 -2.46 -8.41 -9.88
C CYS A 143 -2.44 -9.39 -8.69
N GLY A 144 -2.88 -10.65 -8.89
CA GLY A 144 -2.86 -11.68 -7.84
C GLY A 144 -3.97 -11.56 -6.80
N LEU A 145 -4.86 -10.58 -6.92
CA LEU A 145 -6.00 -10.36 -6.02
C LEU A 145 -7.29 -10.94 -6.62
N ILE A 146 -8.08 -11.62 -5.79
CA ILE A 146 -9.35 -12.25 -6.23
C ILE A 146 -10.42 -11.21 -6.54
N ASN A 147 -10.46 -10.12 -5.78
CA ASN A 147 -11.42 -9.03 -5.94
C ASN A 147 -10.76 -7.69 -5.54
N PRO A 148 -9.87 -7.14 -6.38
CA PRO A 148 -9.17 -5.91 -6.07
C PRO A 148 -10.09 -4.69 -6.15
N SER A 149 -9.76 -3.66 -5.39
CA SER A 149 -10.24 -2.28 -5.58
C SER A 149 -9.50 -1.58 -6.72
N TRP A 150 -10.06 -0.46 -7.19
CA TRP A 150 -9.40 0.41 -8.15
C TRP A 150 -8.06 0.98 -7.64
N ALA A 151 -7.95 1.19 -6.32
CA ALA A 151 -6.71 1.68 -5.71
C ALA A 151 -5.60 0.61 -5.80
N GLU A 152 -5.90 -0.65 -5.50
CA GLU A 152 -4.95 -1.76 -5.60
C GLU A 152 -4.51 -1.99 -7.05
N LEU A 153 -5.43 -1.97 -8.01
CA LEU A 153 -5.07 -2.06 -9.44
C LEU A 153 -4.22 -0.88 -9.91
N ARG A 154 -4.52 0.34 -9.45
CA ARG A 154 -3.72 1.52 -9.76
C ARG A 154 -2.32 1.42 -9.16
N ASN A 155 -2.19 0.90 -7.93
CA ASN A 155 -0.89 0.66 -7.30
C ASN A 155 -0.09 -0.40 -8.08
N PHE A 156 -0.72 -1.51 -8.45
CA PHE A 156 -0.12 -2.55 -9.29
C PHE A 156 0.40 -1.98 -10.63
N ALA A 157 -0.47 -1.31 -11.38
CA ALA A 157 -0.12 -0.71 -12.67
C ALA A 157 0.94 0.39 -12.51
N GLY A 158 0.82 1.25 -11.50
CA GLY A 158 1.77 2.32 -11.22
C GLY A 158 3.17 1.80 -10.90
N PHE A 159 3.25 0.76 -10.06
CA PHE A 159 4.52 0.12 -9.73
C PHE A 159 5.15 -0.56 -10.95
N LEU A 160 4.37 -1.36 -11.68
CA LEU A 160 4.86 -2.05 -12.87
C LEU A 160 5.30 -1.04 -13.94
N ASN A 161 4.57 0.07 -14.11
CA ASN A 161 4.92 1.14 -15.02
C ASN A 161 6.27 1.77 -14.66
N TYR A 162 6.48 2.06 -13.38
CA TYR A 162 7.73 2.62 -12.88
C TYR A 162 8.90 1.68 -13.18
N GLN A 163 8.77 0.39 -12.85
CA GLN A 163 9.82 -0.61 -13.09
C GLN A 163 10.10 -0.79 -14.59
N LEU A 164 9.06 -0.90 -15.42
CA LEU A 164 9.21 -1.06 -16.86
C LEU A 164 9.86 0.17 -17.51
N ARG A 165 9.61 1.37 -16.99
CA ARG A 165 10.30 2.58 -17.46
C ARG A 165 11.81 2.54 -17.15
N ASP A 166 12.17 2.11 -15.94
CA ASP A 166 13.58 1.97 -15.55
C ASP A 166 14.26 0.85 -16.37
N CYS A 167 13.52 -0.22 -16.70
CA CYS A 167 13.93 -1.26 -17.63
C CYS A 167 14.21 -0.70 -19.03
N GLU A 168 13.28 0.07 -19.61
CA GLU A 168 13.43 0.69 -20.93
C GLU A 168 14.62 1.65 -20.99
N ALA A 169 14.96 2.31 -19.88
CA ALA A 169 16.09 3.23 -19.79
C ALA A 169 17.44 2.53 -19.57
N SER A 170 17.45 1.24 -19.20
CA SER A 170 18.69 0.52 -18.91
C SER A 170 19.41 0.03 -20.15
N LEU A 171 20.74 0.14 -20.15
CA LEU A 171 21.58 -0.41 -21.22
C LEU A 171 21.45 -1.94 -21.33
N PHE A 172 21.09 -2.64 -20.24
CA PHE A 172 20.83 -4.08 -20.23
C PHE A 172 19.57 -4.51 -20.98
N CYS A 173 18.75 -3.55 -21.40
CA CYS A 173 17.51 -3.81 -22.11
C CYS A 173 17.47 -3.07 -23.47
N ASP A 174 18.60 -2.50 -23.90
CA ASP A 174 18.76 -1.91 -25.22
C ASP A 174 19.07 -3.01 -26.25
N PRO A 175 18.14 -3.34 -27.15
CA PRO A 175 18.34 -4.38 -28.16
C PRO A 175 19.54 -4.11 -29.08
N ARG A 176 19.97 -2.84 -29.23
CA ARG A 176 21.12 -2.45 -30.06
C ARG A 176 22.46 -2.84 -29.46
N LEU A 177 22.55 -2.92 -28.13
CA LEU A 177 23.78 -3.20 -27.39
C LEU A 177 23.93 -4.70 -27.09
N ILE A 178 22.80 -5.36 -26.87
CA ILE A 178 22.75 -6.75 -26.41
C ILE A 178 22.91 -7.74 -27.57
N GLY A 179 22.48 -7.36 -28.79
CA GLY A 179 22.40 -8.28 -29.92
C GLY A 179 21.60 -9.54 -29.57
N ASP A 180 22.03 -10.69 -30.09
CA ASP A 180 21.39 -11.98 -29.83
C ASP A 180 21.84 -12.63 -28.50
N THR A 181 22.80 -12.04 -27.80
CA THR A 181 23.53 -12.68 -26.68
C THR A 181 22.75 -12.79 -25.36
N LEU A 182 21.72 -11.96 -25.12
CA LEU A 182 20.86 -12.04 -23.93
C LEU A 182 19.38 -12.19 -24.32
N GLN A 183 19.10 -13.00 -25.35
CA GLN A 183 17.73 -13.29 -25.74
C GLN A 183 16.91 -13.88 -24.57
N GLY A 184 15.70 -13.38 -24.36
CA GLY A 184 14.80 -13.74 -23.27
C GLY A 184 15.01 -12.94 -21.99
N PHE A 185 15.97 -12.01 -21.94
CA PHE A 185 16.26 -11.24 -20.74
C PHE A 185 15.09 -10.38 -20.28
N LYS A 186 14.40 -9.68 -21.19
CA LYS A 186 13.24 -8.87 -20.80
C LYS A 186 12.11 -9.74 -20.25
N ASN A 187 11.91 -10.95 -20.77
CA ASN A 187 10.92 -11.89 -20.23
C ASN A 187 11.25 -12.31 -18.78
N PHE A 188 12.53 -12.58 -18.50
CA PHE A 188 13.00 -12.85 -17.15
C PHE A 188 12.74 -11.66 -16.22
N VAL A 189 13.19 -10.45 -16.58
CA VAL A 189 13.03 -9.26 -15.74
C VAL A 189 11.55 -8.92 -15.51
N VAL A 190 10.73 -8.93 -16.57
CA VAL A 190 9.29 -8.62 -16.48
C VAL A 190 8.57 -9.61 -15.57
N THR A 191 8.99 -10.89 -15.54
CA THR A 191 8.46 -11.86 -14.59
C THR A 191 8.64 -11.42 -13.14
N PHE A 192 9.84 -10.95 -12.77
CA PHE A 192 10.11 -10.47 -11.41
C PHE A 192 9.45 -9.12 -11.13
N MET A 193 9.35 -8.23 -12.11
CA MET A 193 8.58 -6.99 -11.95
C MET A 193 7.11 -7.25 -11.66
N ILE A 194 6.50 -8.28 -12.26
CA ILE A 194 5.14 -8.70 -11.94
C ILE A 194 5.06 -9.21 -10.50
N PHE A 195 6.05 -9.99 -10.03
CA PHE A 195 6.10 -10.43 -8.63
C PHE A 195 6.24 -9.27 -7.65
N MET A 196 7.12 -8.31 -7.94
CA MET A 196 7.26 -7.10 -7.16
C MET A 196 5.95 -6.29 -7.19
N ALA A 197 5.36 -6.07 -8.37
CA ALA A 197 4.11 -5.32 -8.48
C ALA A 197 2.97 -5.98 -7.68
N ARG A 198 2.91 -7.31 -7.63
CA ARG A 198 1.97 -8.05 -6.76
C ARG A 198 2.22 -7.75 -5.29
N ASP A 199 3.44 -7.95 -4.83
CA ASP A 199 3.80 -7.74 -3.42
C ASP A 199 3.48 -6.30 -2.96
N PHE A 200 3.75 -5.30 -3.79
CA PHE A 200 3.46 -3.89 -3.50
C PHE A 200 1.99 -3.49 -3.66
N ALA A 201 1.20 -4.27 -4.40
CA ALA A 201 -0.24 -4.08 -4.55
C ALA A 201 -1.06 -4.85 -3.51
N THR A 202 -0.48 -5.87 -2.86
CA THR A 202 -1.14 -6.66 -1.83
C THR A 202 -0.80 -6.19 -0.41
N PRO A 203 -1.72 -6.31 0.56
CA PRO A 203 -1.45 -5.98 1.96
C PRO A 203 -0.51 -7.00 2.63
N THR A 204 0.79 -6.73 2.68
CA THR A 204 1.81 -7.61 3.28
C THR A 204 2.58 -7.01 4.48
N LEU A 205 2.12 -5.91 5.09
CA LEU A 205 2.91 -5.22 6.13
C LEU A 205 2.39 -5.44 7.56
N HIS A 206 2.59 -6.65 8.08
CA HIS A 206 2.66 -6.89 9.52
C HIS A 206 4.09 -7.33 9.88
N THR A 207 4.83 -6.54 10.66
CA THR A 207 6.20 -6.88 11.13
C THR A 207 6.19 -7.33 12.59
N SER A 208 6.88 -8.42 12.96
CA SER A 208 6.87 -8.98 14.34
C SER A 208 8.09 -8.69 15.23
N ASP A 209 7.88 -8.87 16.54
CA ASP A 209 8.84 -8.96 17.65
C ASP A 209 9.69 -10.27 17.60
N GLN A 210 10.95 -10.21 18.04
CA GLN A 210 11.87 -11.36 18.19
C GLN A 210 11.90 -11.94 19.62
N SER A 211 11.02 -11.49 20.52
CA SER A 211 11.00 -11.97 21.90
C SER A 211 10.57 -13.44 22.02
N PRO A 212 11.27 -14.27 22.80
CA PRO A 212 10.95 -15.69 22.98
C PRO A 212 9.70 -15.82 23.88
N GLY A 213 8.54 -16.04 23.26
CA GLY A 213 7.28 -16.13 23.99
C GLY A 213 6.08 -16.53 23.13
N THR A 214 6.27 -17.48 22.22
CA THR A 214 5.19 -18.00 21.36
C THR A 214 4.30 -18.95 22.14
N ASN A 215 3.43 -18.42 22.99
CA ASN A 215 2.30 -19.22 23.48
C ASN A 215 1.20 -19.18 22.41
N THR A 216 1.12 -20.24 21.62
CA THR A 216 -0.10 -20.60 20.88
C THR A 216 -1.20 -20.86 21.91
N VAL A 217 -2.00 -19.82 22.21
CA VAL A 217 -3.15 -19.97 23.10
C VAL A 217 -4.26 -20.68 22.35
N THR A 218 -4.64 -21.85 22.87
CA THR A 218 -5.83 -22.61 22.47
C THR A 218 -7.08 -21.73 22.57
N MET A 219 -7.80 -21.64 21.47
CA MET A 219 -8.87 -20.67 21.20
C MET A 219 -10.24 -21.27 21.54
N ASP A 220 -10.81 -20.88 22.68
CA ASP A 220 -12.21 -21.18 23.02
C ASP A 220 -13.03 -19.87 23.14
N GLY A 221 -14.04 -19.71 22.27
CA GLY A 221 -15.34 -19.18 22.72
C GLY A 221 -15.75 -17.71 22.51
N VAL A 222 -15.07 -16.85 21.74
CA VAL A 222 -15.56 -15.49 21.40
C VAL A 222 -15.27 -15.17 19.92
N PRO A 223 -16.23 -14.62 19.13
CA PRO A 223 -15.99 -14.36 17.72
C PRO A 223 -15.00 -13.20 17.52
N GLU A 224 -13.81 -13.51 17.00
CA GLU A 224 -12.79 -12.56 16.52
C GLU A 224 -13.21 -11.80 15.23
N GLU A 225 -14.49 -11.84 14.83
CA GLU A 225 -15.00 -11.23 13.58
C GLU A 225 -14.74 -9.72 13.49
N ASP A 226 -14.74 -9.01 14.63
CA ASP A 226 -14.49 -7.56 14.69
C ASP A 226 -13.01 -7.18 14.50
N LEU A 227 -12.07 -8.08 14.82
CA LEU A 227 -10.63 -7.87 14.66
C LEU A 227 -10.10 -8.45 13.35
N ALA A 228 -10.77 -9.48 12.81
CA ALA A 228 -10.36 -10.19 11.60
C ALA A 228 -9.99 -9.24 10.43
N PRO A 229 -10.74 -8.17 10.10
CA PRO A 229 -10.37 -7.27 9.01
C PRO A 229 -9.02 -6.55 9.20
N PHE A 230 -8.55 -6.43 10.43
CA PHE A 230 -7.30 -5.75 10.79
C PHE A 230 -6.15 -6.72 11.08
N THR A 231 -6.44 -8.01 11.32
CA THR A 231 -5.46 -9.05 11.65
C THR A 231 -5.19 -10.04 10.51
N LEU A 232 -6.00 -10.06 9.43
CA LEU A 232 -5.89 -11.01 8.30
C LEU A 232 -4.64 -10.87 7.41
N ARG A 233 -3.62 -10.16 7.86
CA ARG A 233 -2.42 -9.85 7.07
C ARG A 233 -1.40 -10.96 7.19
N LYS A 234 -0.80 -11.31 6.05
CA LYS A 234 0.43 -12.10 6.04
C LYS A 234 1.56 -11.27 6.63
N ARG A 235 2.47 -11.92 7.36
CA ARG A 235 3.63 -11.23 7.93
C ARG A 235 4.65 -10.98 6.83
N TRP A 236 5.24 -9.80 6.84
CA TRP A 236 6.31 -9.44 5.91
C TRP A 236 7.41 -10.50 5.96
N GLU A 237 7.90 -10.81 7.16
CA GLU A 237 9.01 -11.75 7.37
C GLU A 237 8.67 -13.21 6.99
N SER A 238 7.41 -13.51 6.66
CA SER A 238 6.97 -14.86 6.29
C SER A 238 6.76 -15.07 4.79
N GLU A 239 6.85 -14.01 3.98
CA GLU A 239 6.65 -14.08 2.54
C GLU A 239 7.97 -13.85 1.78
N PRO A 240 8.15 -14.48 0.62
CA PRO A 240 9.34 -14.25 -0.19
C PRO A 240 9.27 -12.89 -0.89
N HIS A 241 10.39 -12.15 -0.91
CA HIS A 241 10.50 -10.84 -1.53
C HIS A 241 11.55 -10.84 -2.68
N PRO A 242 11.25 -11.49 -3.82
CA PRO A 242 12.21 -11.67 -4.91
C PRO A 242 12.33 -10.40 -5.76
N TYR A 243 13.17 -9.47 -5.33
CA TYR A 243 13.27 -8.14 -5.92
C TYR A 243 14.44 -8.00 -6.89
N VAL A 244 14.15 -7.36 -8.02
CA VAL A 244 15.11 -7.02 -9.07
C VAL A 244 15.03 -5.52 -9.30
N PHE A 245 16.10 -4.80 -8.94
CA PHE A 245 16.17 -3.36 -9.07
C PHE A 245 17.12 -2.97 -10.19
N PHE A 246 16.68 -2.04 -11.03
CA PHE A 246 17.57 -1.26 -11.89
C PHE A 246 18.21 -0.15 -11.04
N ASN A 247 19.54 -0.08 -11.07
CA ASN A 247 20.28 0.86 -10.26
C ASN A 247 20.24 2.26 -10.87
N GLY A 248 20.51 3.29 -10.04
CA GLY A 248 20.47 4.69 -10.48
C GLY A 248 21.53 5.06 -11.52
N ASP A 249 22.49 4.17 -11.79
CA ASP A 249 23.47 4.33 -12.87
C ASP A 249 22.94 3.93 -14.26
N HIS A 250 21.76 3.29 -14.32
CA HIS A 250 21.16 2.71 -15.53
C HIS A 250 22.01 1.63 -16.23
N THR A 251 23.12 1.22 -15.61
CA THR A 251 24.13 0.29 -16.15
C THR A 251 24.39 -0.90 -15.25
N SER A 252 23.68 -1.05 -14.13
CA SER A 252 23.75 -2.19 -13.23
C SER A 252 22.38 -2.58 -12.67
N MET A 253 22.29 -3.80 -12.16
CA MET A 253 21.09 -4.33 -11.53
C MET A 253 21.42 -5.01 -10.21
N THR A 254 20.47 -4.97 -9.29
CA THR A 254 20.60 -5.54 -7.96
C THR A 254 19.49 -6.57 -7.72
N PHE A 255 19.90 -7.80 -7.40
CA PHE A 255 19.03 -8.93 -7.11
C PHE A 255 18.99 -9.14 -5.60
N MET A 256 17.81 -9.20 -4.99
CA MET A 256 17.64 -9.36 -3.55
C MET A 256 16.47 -10.29 -3.23
N GLY A 257 16.61 -11.08 -2.16
CA GLY A 257 15.55 -11.90 -1.60
C GLY A 257 15.31 -13.24 -2.30
N PHE A 258 16.11 -13.60 -3.31
CA PHE A 258 16.04 -14.91 -3.95
C PHE A 258 17.39 -15.32 -4.56
N HIS A 259 17.58 -16.62 -4.71
CA HIS A 259 18.67 -17.22 -5.46
C HIS A 259 18.13 -17.91 -6.72
N ILE A 260 19.02 -18.12 -7.69
CA ILE A 260 18.77 -18.79 -8.95
C ILE A 260 19.58 -20.08 -8.95
N GLU A 261 18.90 -21.22 -9.09
CA GLU A 261 19.52 -22.55 -9.04
C GLU A 261 19.08 -23.43 -10.22
N PRO A 262 19.97 -24.30 -10.75
CA PRO A 262 19.62 -25.22 -11.82
C PRO A 262 18.59 -26.25 -11.38
N ASN A 263 17.58 -26.51 -12.21
CA ASN A 263 16.58 -27.53 -11.96
C ASN A 263 16.88 -28.83 -12.71
N ARG A 264 16.13 -29.90 -12.38
CA ARG A 264 16.32 -31.23 -12.98
C ARG A 264 15.95 -31.29 -14.47
N SER A 265 15.13 -30.35 -14.95
CA SER A 265 14.70 -30.24 -16.36
C SER A 265 15.67 -29.45 -17.24
N GLY A 266 16.80 -28.96 -16.68
CA GLY A 266 17.81 -28.20 -17.43
C GLY A 266 17.51 -26.70 -17.54
N GLY A 267 16.46 -26.22 -16.88
CA GLY A 267 16.17 -24.80 -16.66
C GLY A 267 16.74 -24.29 -15.34
N LEU A 268 16.41 -23.05 -14.99
CA LEU A 268 16.79 -22.41 -13.73
C LEU A 268 15.56 -22.00 -12.95
N ASP A 269 15.53 -22.32 -11.66
CA ASP A 269 14.46 -21.96 -10.73
C ASP A 269 14.89 -20.78 -9.87
N ALA A 270 13.92 -19.93 -9.49
CA ALA A 270 14.10 -18.94 -8.43
C ALA A 270 13.67 -19.54 -7.09
N ILE A 271 14.56 -19.52 -6.12
CA ILE A 271 14.36 -20.08 -4.78
C ILE A 271 14.44 -18.98 -3.73
N ASP A 272 13.60 -19.09 -2.71
CA ASP A 272 13.62 -18.21 -1.56
C ASP A 272 14.78 -18.58 -0.62
N LEU A 273 15.56 -17.59 -0.19
CA LEU A 273 16.71 -17.81 0.70
C LEU A 273 16.28 -18.29 2.09
N SER A 274 15.17 -17.75 2.61
CA SER A 274 14.78 -17.96 4.00
C SER A 274 14.17 -19.35 4.22
N SER A 275 13.38 -19.82 3.26
CA SER A 275 12.61 -21.06 3.36
C SER A 275 13.15 -22.20 2.48
N GLY A 276 14.05 -21.91 1.53
CA GLY A 276 14.53 -22.86 0.53
C GLY A 276 13.46 -23.33 -0.46
N ARG A 277 12.29 -22.68 -0.48
CA ARG A 277 11.17 -23.06 -1.35
C ARG A 277 11.35 -22.44 -2.73
N VAL A 278 10.92 -23.17 -3.77
CA VAL A 278 10.88 -22.64 -5.13
C VAL A 278 9.78 -21.59 -5.24
N ILE A 279 10.18 -20.34 -5.52
CA ILE A 279 9.29 -19.20 -5.79
C ILE A 279 8.67 -19.35 -7.19
N LYS A 280 9.51 -19.63 -8.19
CA LYS A 280 9.08 -19.85 -9.57
C LYS A 280 10.04 -20.80 -10.29
N LYS A 281 9.47 -21.75 -11.01
CA LYS A 281 10.23 -22.67 -11.87
C LYS A 281 10.52 -22.06 -13.23
N ASP A 282 11.63 -22.47 -13.83
CA ASP A 282 12.01 -22.15 -15.22
C ASP A 282 11.97 -20.63 -15.50
N VAL A 283 12.62 -19.85 -14.63
CA VAL A 283 12.67 -18.37 -14.76
C VAL A 283 13.53 -17.93 -15.94
N MET A 284 14.56 -18.69 -16.29
CA MET A 284 15.37 -18.49 -17.49
C MET A 284 16.06 -19.76 -17.95
N GLY A 285 16.48 -19.78 -19.22
CA GLY A 285 17.32 -20.83 -19.79
C GLY A 285 18.80 -20.68 -19.42
N MET A 286 19.54 -21.78 -19.56
CA MET A 286 20.95 -21.81 -19.16
C MET A 286 21.87 -20.96 -20.06
N GLU A 287 21.47 -20.71 -21.30
CA GLU A 287 22.17 -19.82 -22.22
C GLU A 287 22.14 -18.37 -21.74
N LEU A 288 20.93 -17.85 -21.43
CA LEU A 288 20.75 -16.52 -20.87
C LEU A 288 21.52 -16.35 -19.54
N TYR A 289 21.47 -17.36 -18.66
CA TYR A 289 22.22 -17.31 -17.40
C TYR A 289 23.74 -17.21 -17.60
N ARG A 290 24.30 -17.99 -18.53
CA ARG A 290 25.73 -17.90 -18.89
C ARG A 290 26.06 -16.51 -19.45
N GLY A 291 25.19 -15.96 -20.31
CA GLY A 291 25.34 -14.61 -20.84
C GLY A 291 25.38 -13.55 -19.73
N LEU A 292 24.47 -13.63 -18.76
CA LEU A 292 24.41 -12.70 -17.64
C LEU A 292 25.60 -12.85 -16.68
N LEU A 293 26.11 -14.08 -16.47
CA LEU A 293 27.36 -14.31 -15.72
C LEU A 293 28.57 -13.67 -16.41
N LEU A 294 28.67 -13.74 -17.74
CA LEU A 294 29.73 -13.08 -18.51
C LEU A 294 29.66 -11.55 -18.39
N GLN A 295 28.46 -11.00 -18.29
CA GLN A 295 28.21 -9.57 -17.99
C GLN A 295 28.37 -9.22 -16.50
N ARG A 296 28.85 -10.15 -15.67
CA ARG A 296 29.08 -9.98 -14.23
C ARG A 296 27.84 -9.57 -13.45
N VAL A 297 26.65 -10.03 -13.87
CA VAL A 297 25.42 -9.82 -13.11
C VAL A 297 25.56 -10.50 -11.73
N PRO A 298 25.34 -9.78 -10.62
CA PRO A 298 25.61 -10.28 -9.28
C PRO A 298 24.47 -11.18 -8.78
N PHE A 299 24.35 -12.39 -9.35
CA PHE A 299 23.41 -13.39 -8.85
C PHE A 299 23.86 -13.96 -7.50
N ASN A 300 22.88 -14.42 -6.72
CA ASN A 300 23.07 -15.22 -5.49
C ASN A 300 23.99 -14.56 -4.46
N VAL A 301 23.92 -13.23 -4.33
CA VAL A 301 24.67 -12.49 -3.32
C VAL A 301 24.01 -12.67 -1.96
N ASP A 302 24.76 -13.21 -1.00
CA ASP A 302 24.35 -13.31 0.40
C ASP A 302 24.61 -11.98 1.11
N PHE A 303 23.57 -11.14 1.19
CA PHE A 303 23.64 -9.79 1.77
C PHE A 303 23.96 -9.78 3.26
N ASP A 304 23.64 -10.84 4.01
CA ASP A 304 23.90 -10.87 5.44
C ASP A 304 25.38 -11.09 5.74
N LYS A 305 26.10 -11.79 4.87
CA LYS A 305 27.56 -12.02 4.97
C LYS A 305 28.44 -10.89 4.44
N LEU A 306 27.87 -9.90 3.74
CA LEU A 306 28.65 -8.79 3.20
C LEU A 306 29.19 -7.86 4.30
N PRO A 307 30.37 -7.25 4.11
CA PRO A 307 30.81 -6.14 4.94
C PRO A 307 29.83 -4.96 4.90
N ARG A 308 29.71 -4.23 6.01
CA ARG A 308 28.77 -3.10 6.15
C ARG A 308 28.87 -2.07 5.02
N LEU A 309 30.09 -1.70 4.64
CA LEU A 309 30.34 -0.72 3.57
C LEU A 309 29.79 -1.19 2.22
N GLU A 310 29.89 -2.49 1.93
CA GLU A 310 29.33 -3.07 0.70
C GLU A 310 27.80 -3.13 0.73
N LYS A 311 27.20 -3.42 1.88
CA LYS A 311 25.74 -3.35 2.08
C LYS A 311 25.22 -1.93 1.81
N LEU A 312 25.89 -0.92 2.39
CA LEU A 312 25.58 0.49 2.17
C LEU A 312 25.77 0.88 0.70
N ALA A 313 26.87 0.47 0.06
CA ALA A 313 27.12 0.79 -1.34
C ALA A 313 26.02 0.24 -2.24
N LYS A 314 25.60 -1.01 -2.04
CA LYS A 314 24.49 -1.62 -2.79
C LYS A 314 23.15 -0.92 -2.51
N LEU A 315 22.88 -0.56 -1.26
CA LEU A 315 21.67 0.17 -0.89
C LEU A 315 21.63 1.54 -1.58
N CYS A 316 22.69 2.34 -1.44
CA CYS A 316 22.81 3.66 -2.05
C CYS A 316 22.70 3.59 -3.58
N LEU A 317 23.28 2.56 -4.21
CA LEU A 317 23.23 2.35 -5.65
C LEU A 317 21.79 2.14 -6.16
N VAL A 318 20.99 1.35 -5.45
CA VAL A 318 19.55 1.16 -5.75
C VAL A 318 18.76 2.44 -5.46
N LEU A 319 19.07 3.11 -4.34
CA LEU A 319 18.42 4.36 -3.93
C LEU A 319 18.80 5.56 -4.83
N GLY A 320 19.83 5.44 -5.68
CA GLY A 320 20.34 6.54 -6.50
C GLY A 320 21.09 7.61 -5.71
N ILE A 321 21.64 7.25 -4.54
CA ILE A 321 22.41 8.15 -3.67
C ILE A 321 23.88 8.11 -4.09
N GLN A 322 24.41 9.25 -4.53
CA GLN A 322 25.77 9.35 -5.06
C GLN A 322 26.86 9.30 -3.97
N TRP A 323 26.58 9.88 -2.80
CA TRP A 323 27.56 10.03 -1.73
C TRP A 323 27.36 8.95 -0.67
N LEU A 324 28.33 8.05 -0.56
CA LEU A 324 28.31 6.96 0.42
C LEU A 324 28.71 7.49 1.81
N MET A 325 27.72 7.84 2.62
CA MET A 325 27.89 8.25 4.01
C MET A 325 27.02 7.39 4.90
N ASP A 326 27.62 6.75 5.90
CA ASP A 326 26.87 5.95 6.88
C ASP A 326 26.23 6.89 7.93
N PRO A 327 24.90 6.96 8.03
CA PRO A 327 24.24 7.87 8.95
C PRO A 327 24.22 7.35 10.40
N ASP A 328 24.32 6.03 10.62
CA ASP A 328 24.27 5.39 11.94
C ASP A 328 24.92 4.00 11.87
N GLU A 329 26.20 3.91 12.25
CA GLU A 329 26.98 2.67 12.29
C GLU A 329 26.35 1.59 13.19
N THR A 330 25.52 1.99 14.16
CA THR A 330 24.91 1.08 15.13
C THR A 330 23.57 0.49 14.64
N TYR A 331 23.02 0.96 13.52
CA TYR A 331 21.83 0.39 12.92
C TYR A 331 22.20 -0.82 12.05
N GLU A 332 21.69 -2.01 12.38
CA GLU A 332 22.06 -3.23 11.68
C GLU A 332 21.41 -3.34 10.28
N LEU A 333 22.23 -3.45 9.25
CA LEU A 333 21.80 -3.66 7.86
C LEU A 333 21.69 -5.16 7.56
N THR A 334 20.64 -5.78 8.06
CA THR A 334 20.22 -7.13 7.63
C THR A 334 19.56 -7.06 6.25
N MET A 335 19.50 -8.19 5.54
CA MET A 335 18.77 -8.29 4.27
C MET A 335 17.32 -7.79 4.41
N ASP A 336 16.64 -8.19 5.49
CA ASP A 336 15.27 -7.77 5.79
C ASP A 336 15.14 -6.25 5.97
N ASN A 337 16.02 -5.62 6.76
CA ASN A 337 16.01 -4.16 6.93
C ASN A 337 16.28 -3.43 5.61
N MET A 338 17.19 -3.94 4.78
CA MET A 338 17.44 -3.38 3.45
C MET A 338 16.22 -3.49 2.54
N LEU A 339 15.56 -4.65 2.51
CA LEU A 339 14.32 -4.86 1.74
C LEU A 339 13.20 -3.93 2.21
N LYS A 340 13.03 -3.73 3.53
CA LYS A 340 12.06 -2.78 4.11
C LYS A 340 12.35 -1.34 3.70
N ILE A 341 13.61 -0.91 3.74
CA ILE A 341 14.02 0.43 3.27
C ILE A 341 13.68 0.60 1.78
N LEU A 342 14.04 -0.38 0.95
CA LEU A 342 13.77 -0.36 -0.48
C LEU A 342 12.27 -0.39 -0.78
N ALA A 343 11.49 -1.13 -0.02
CA ALA A 343 10.04 -1.15 -0.16
C ALA A 343 9.41 0.22 0.11
N ILE A 344 9.85 0.91 1.16
CA ILE A 344 9.38 2.26 1.46
C ILE A 344 9.76 3.23 0.34
N GLU A 345 11.01 3.18 -0.11
CA GLU A 345 11.50 4.01 -1.21
C GLU A 345 10.69 3.80 -2.50
N MET A 346 10.48 2.54 -2.91
CA MET A 346 9.77 2.26 -4.15
C MET A 346 8.31 2.69 -4.08
N ARG A 347 7.67 2.57 -2.91
CA ARG A 347 6.31 3.10 -2.72
C ARG A 347 6.28 4.61 -2.91
N PHE A 348 7.26 5.36 -2.40
CA PHE A 348 7.37 6.80 -2.65
C PHE A 348 7.53 7.12 -4.13
N ARG A 349 8.44 6.43 -4.83
CA ARG A 349 8.68 6.62 -6.27
C ARG A 349 7.44 6.32 -7.13
N CYS A 350 6.60 5.39 -6.69
CA CYS A 350 5.36 5.00 -7.37
C CYS A 350 4.13 5.80 -6.88
N GLY A 351 4.30 6.70 -5.91
CA GLY A 351 3.20 7.46 -5.31
C GLY A 351 2.23 6.62 -4.47
N ILE A 352 2.60 5.39 -4.10
CA ILE A 352 1.82 4.49 -3.26
C ILE A 352 1.93 4.97 -1.80
N PRO A 353 0.82 5.13 -1.06
CA PRO A 353 0.90 5.57 0.33
C PRO A 353 1.59 4.52 1.22
N VAL A 354 2.36 4.98 2.20
CA VAL A 354 3.14 4.10 3.08
C VAL A 354 2.51 4.08 4.46
N ILE A 355 1.97 2.91 4.83
CA ILE A 355 1.51 2.61 6.18
C ILE A 355 2.21 1.35 6.68
N ILE A 356 2.74 1.39 7.90
CA ILE A 356 3.54 0.29 8.47
C ILE A 356 2.89 -0.15 9.78
N MET A 357 2.42 -1.40 9.85
CA MET A 357 1.88 -1.96 11.09
C MET A 357 2.94 -2.82 11.80
N GLY A 358 3.18 -2.52 13.07
CA GLY A 358 4.08 -3.33 13.90
C GLY A 358 4.05 -2.91 15.37
N GLU A 359 4.53 -3.78 16.24
CA GLU A 359 4.57 -3.52 17.69
C GLU A 359 5.51 -2.36 18.07
N THR A 360 5.26 -1.75 19.22
CA THR A 360 6.19 -0.79 19.81
C THR A 360 7.55 -1.45 20.03
N GLY A 361 8.63 -0.78 19.64
CA GLY A 361 10.00 -1.31 19.81
C GLY A 361 10.56 -2.12 18.64
N CYS A 362 9.77 -2.46 17.61
CA CYS A 362 10.28 -3.21 16.43
C CYS A 362 11.12 -2.37 15.45
N GLY A 363 11.64 -1.21 15.86
CA GLY A 363 12.58 -0.41 15.06
C GLY A 363 11.99 0.46 13.95
N LYS A 364 10.66 0.56 13.78
CA LYS A 364 10.01 1.37 12.71
C LYS A 364 10.57 2.79 12.61
N THR A 365 10.51 3.56 13.69
CA THR A 365 10.99 4.95 13.76
C THR A 365 12.48 5.03 13.43
N ARG A 366 13.28 4.06 13.88
CA ARG A 366 14.72 4.01 13.62
C ARG A 366 15.03 3.72 12.16
N LEU A 367 14.28 2.81 11.52
CA LEU A 367 14.41 2.51 10.09
C LEU A 367 14.07 3.74 9.23
N ILE A 368 12.96 4.43 9.52
CA ILE A 368 12.60 5.66 8.78
C ILE A 368 13.65 6.75 8.97
N LYS A 369 14.15 6.90 10.21
CA LYS A 369 15.22 7.85 10.53
C LYS A 369 16.50 7.54 9.76
N PHE A 370 16.89 6.27 9.72
CA PHE A 370 18.03 5.80 8.94
C PHE A 370 17.89 6.12 7.45
N LEU A 371 16.74 5.81 6.83
CA LEU A 371 16.47 6.15 5.42
C LEU A 371 16.54 7.66 5.16
N SER A 372 15.92 8.47 6.02
CA SER A 372 15.96 9.94 5.90
C SER A 372 17.39 10.50 5.98
N ASP A 373 18.18 9.97 6.92
CA ASP A 373 19.53 10.43 7.17
C ASP A 373 20.51 9.92 6.10
N LEU A 374 20.26 8.74 5.54
CA LEU A 374 20.98 8.21 4.39
C LEU A 374 20.76 9.10 3.16
N ARG A 375 19.50 9.50 2.88
CA ARG A 375 19.16 10.35 1.73
C ARG A 375 19.74 11.76 1.82
N ARG A 376 19.84 12.37 3.01
CA ARG A 376 20.43 13.71 3.15
C ARG A 376 21.95 13.75 3.01
N ALA A 377 22.61 12.59 3.01
CA ALA A 377 24.05 12.43 2.74
C ALA A 377 24.96 13.44 3.46
N GLY A 378 24.73 13.67 4.75
CA GLY A 378 25.52 14.61 5.58
C GLY A 378 25.06 16.07 5.56
N THR A 379 24.05 16.41 4.75
CA THR A 379 23.42 17.74 4.78
C THR A 379 22.76 18.00 6.13
N LYS A 380 22.90 19.21 6.68
CA LYS A 380 22.32 19.59 7.98
C LYS A 380 20.82 19.90 7.94
N ALA A 381 20.19 19.78 6.78
CA ALA A 381 18.76 20.02 6.59
C ALA A 381 17.91 19.03 7.41
N GLU A 382 16.80 19.51 7.96
CA GLU A 382 15.80 18.68 8.61
C GLU A 382 14.95 17.99 7.54
N THR A 383 15.24 16.72 7.24
CA THR A 383 14.55 15.94 6.19
C THR A 383 13.49 14.96 6.74
N MET A 384 13.35 14.85 8.06
CA MET A 384 12.31 14.03 8.69
C MET A 384 11.65 14.79 9.85
N LYS A 385 10.33 14.90 9.79
CA LYS A 385 9.48 15.43 10.85
C LYS A 385 8.66 14.30 11.48
N LEU A 386 8.95 13.99 12.75
CA LEU A 386 8.22 12.99 13.52
C LEU A 386 7.02 13.63 14.24
N VAL A 387 5.84 13.03 14.09
CA VAL A 387 4.62 13.40 14.81
C VAL A 387 4.16 12.20 15.64
N LYS A 388 4.15 12.35 16.96
CA LYS A 388 3.60 11.36 17.89
C LYS A 388 2.10 11.56 18.00
N VAL A 389 1.32 10.64 17.43
CA VAL A 389 -0.13 10.65 17.52
C VAL A 389 -0.58 10.00 18.82
N HIS A 390 -1.62 10.55 19.44
CA HIS A 390 -2.22 10.02 20.67
C HIS A 390 -3.73 10.32 20.68
N GLY A 391 -4.47 9.79 21.65
CA GLY A 391 -5.93 9.93 21.73
C GLY A 391 -6.47 11.37 21.84
N GLY A 392 -5.62 12.35 22.15
CA GLY A 392 -5.96 13.77 22.16
C GLY A 392 -5.62 14.50 20.85
N THR A 393 -5.12 13.79 19.84
CA THR A 393 -4.73 14.38 18.56
C THR A 393 -5.96 14.72 17.72
N THR A 394 -6.20 16.01 17.49
CA THR A 394 -7.34 16.50 16.71
C THR A 394 -7.03 16.60 15.21
N ALA A 395 -8.08 16.68 14.39
CA ALA A 395 -7.97 16.92 12.94
C ALA A 395 -7.16 18.19 12.61
N GLU A 396 -7.42 19.28 13.33
CA GLU A 396 -6.72 20.56 13.15
C GLU A 396 -5.22 20.44 13.43
N MET A 397 -4.83 19.67 14.46
CA MET A 397 -3.42 19.43 14.75
C MET A 397 -2.74 18.64 13.64
N ILE A 398 -3.39 17.60 13.11
CA ILE A 398 -2.89 16.83 11.96
C ILE A 398 -2.70 17.77 10.76
N TYR A 399 -3.71 18.54 10.39
CA TYR A 399 -3.65 19.45 9.24
C TYR A 399 -2.57 20.54 9.40
N SER A 400 -2.41 21.11 10.61
CA SER A 400 -1.31 22.06 10.88
C SER A 400 0.05 21.42 10.65
N LYS A 401 0.26 20.21 11.18
CA LYS A 401 1.54 19.50 11.04
C LYS A 401 1.85 19.15 9.60
N VAL A 402 0.85 18.77 8.81
CA VAL A 402 1.02 18.51 7.36
C VAL A 402 1.41 19.78 6.63
N ARG A 403 0.72 20.91 6.86
CA ARG A 403 1.05 22.19 6.21
C ARG A 403 2.44 22.71 6.60
N GLU A 404 2.82 22.55 7.86
CA GLU A 404 4.19 22.88 8.30
C GLU A 404 5.23 22.01 7.59
N ALA A 405 4.96 20.71 7.44
CA ALA A 405 5.86 19.78 6.76
C ALA A 405 5.94 20.05 5.24
N GLU A 406 4.83 20.43 4.62
CA GLU A 406 4.79 20.82 3.20
C GLU A 406 5.65 22.05 2.93
N LYS A 407 5.58 23.07 3.79
CA LYS A 407 6.46 24.25 3.69
C LYS A 407 7.93 23.88 3.84
N LEU A 408 8.26 23.02 4.80
CA LEU A 408 9.63 22.51 4.98
C LEU A 408 10.09 21.71 3.76
N ALA A 409 9.22 20.88 3.19
CA ALA A 409 9.52 20.08 2.01
C ALA A 409 9.84 20.96 0.80
N MET A 410 9.03 21.99 0.54
CA MET A 410 9.27 22.94 -0.54
C MET A 410 10.61 23.67 -0.35
N TYR A 411 10.91 24.11 0.87
CA TYR A 411 12.19 24.74 1.20
C TYR A 411 13.38 23.79 0.95
N ASN A 412 13.32 22.56 1.46
CA ASN A 412 14.37 21.56 1.28
C ASN A 412 14.55 21.18 -0.20
N LYS A 413 13.45 21.13 -0.96
CA LYS A 413 13.48 20.83 -2.38
C LYS A 413 14.18 21.95 -3.16
N ASP A 414 13.84 23.20 -2.88
CA ASP A 414 14.42 24.38 -3.54
C ASP A 414 15.90 24.58 -3.19
N GLN A 415 16.24 24.54 -1.89
CA GLN A 415 17.58 24.89 -1.40
C GLN A 415 18.59 23.74 -1.46
N HIS A 416 18.12 22.50 -1.36
CA HIS A 416 18.99 21.32 -1.21
C HIS A 416 18.70 20.20 -2.20
N GLN A 417 17.64 20.31 -3.01
CA GLN A 417 17.16 19.21 -3.87
C GLN A 417 16.82 17.93 -3.08
N LEU A 418 16.45 18.09 -1.80
CA LEU A 418 16.11 16.99 -0.91
C LEU A 418 14.59 16.88 -0.70
N ASP A 419 14.10 15.65 -0.68
CA ASP A 419 12.74 15.35 -0.25
C ASP A 419 12.64 15.36 1.29
N THR A 420 11.43 15.51 1.82
CA THR A 420 11.15 15.55 3.26
C THR A 420 10.11 14.50 3.63
N ILE A 421 10.35 13.78 4.73
CA ILE A 421 9.45 12.76 5.27
C ILE A 421 8.69 13.31 6.46
N LEU A 422 7.36 13.31 6.38
CA LEU A 422 6.47 13.47 7.55
C LEU A 422 6.07 12.09 8.05
N PHE A 423 6.47 11.75 9.27
CA PHE A 423 6.21 10.45 9.87
C PHE A 423 5.22 10.56 11.03
N PHE A 424 4.01 10.04 10.84
CA PHE A 424 3.01 9.87 11.89
C PHE A 424 3.24 8.54 12.61
N ASP A 425 3.74 8.59 13.84
CA ASP A 425 3.91 7.40 14.66
C ASP A 425 2.65 7.16 15.51
N GLU A 426 2.29 5.89 15.68
CA GLU A 426 1.08 5.46 16.41
C GLU A 426 -0.22 6.08 15.85
N ALA A 427 -0.31 6.24 14.52
CA ALA A 427 -1.35 6.97 13.82
C ALA A 427 -2.79 6.50 14.13
N ASN A 428 -2.99 5.23 14.49
CA ASN A 428 -4.31 4.67 14.79
C ASN A 428 -4.77 4.83 16.25
N THR A 429 -4.05 5.60 17.07
CA THR A 429 -4.44 5.90 18.47
C THR A 429 -5.39 7.08 18.61
N THR A 430 -5.73 7.77 17.51
CA THR A 430 -6.70 8.87 17.46
C THR A 430 -7.95 8.50 16.65
N GLU A 431 -9.09 9.06 17.04
CA GLU A 431 -10.32 9.03 16.23
C GLU A 431 -10.19 9.83 14.91
N ALA A 432 -9.24 10.77 14.85
CA ALA A 432 -8.95 11.57 13.67
C ALA A 432 -8.10 10.84 12.60
N ILE A 433 -7.95 9.50 12.69
CA ILE A 433 -7.23 8.67 11.69
C ILE A 433 -7.77 8.86 10.27
N SER A 434 -9.05 9.23 10.12
CA SER A 434 -9.63 9.57 8.82
C SER A 434 -8.95 10.78 8.15
N CYS A 435 -8.44 11.73 8.92
CA CYS A 435 -7.64 12.85 8.40
C CYS A 435 -6.28 12.38 7.90
N ILE A 436 -5.67 11.38 8.56
CA ILE A 436 -4.42 10.77 8.07
C ILE A 436 -4.69 10.00 6.76
N LYS A 437 -5.84 9.31 6.65
CA LYS A 437 -6.29 8.72 5.38
C LYS A 437 -6.43 9.75 4.28
N GLU A 438 -7.08 10.89 4.56
CA GLU A 438 -7.26 11.97 3.59
C GLU A 438 -5.89 12.40 3.02
N VAL A 439 -4.93 12.63 3.90
CA VAL A 439 -3.60 13.10 3.53
C VAL A 439 -2.81 12.04 2.75
N LEU A 440 -2.89 10.76 3.16
CA LEU A 440 -2.16 9.66 2.52
C LEU A 440 -2.76 9.24 1.19
N CYS A 441 -4.06 8.98 1.15
CA CYS A 441 -4.75 8.39 0.00
C CYS A 441 -5.23 9.44 -1.00
N ASP A 442 -5.83 10.52 -0.51
CA ASP A 442 -6.52 11.51 -1.34
C ASP A 442 -5.62 12.71 -1.65
N ARG A 443 -4.49 12.83 -0.93
CA ARG A 443 -3.50 13.92 -1.05
C ARG A 443 -4.13 15.30 -0.84
N THR A 444 -5.05 15.41 0.14
CA THR A 444 -5.69 16.69 0.52
C THR A 444 -5.57 16.97 2.02
N VAL A 445 -5.76 18.24 2.39
CA VAL A 445 -5.79 18.75 3.77
C VAL A 445 -7.01 19.66 3.94
N GLY A 446 -8.08 19.12 4.51
CA GLY A 446 -9.34 19.85 4.63
C GLY A 446 -9.95 20.17 3.26
N GLY A 447 -9.85 19.23 2.32
CA GLY A 447 -10.33 19.37 0.95
C GLY A 447 -9.45 20.19 0.00
N GLN A 448 -8.36 20.78 0.48
CA GLN A 448 -7.38 21.46 -0.38
C GLN A 448 -6.28 20.47 -0.81
N PRO A 449 -5.94 20.38 -2.11
CA PRO A 449 -4.89 19.48 -2.56
C PRO A 449 -3.52 19.90 -2.02
N LEU A 450 -2.69 18.91 -1.68
CA LEU A 450 -1.27 19.14 -1.40
C LEU A 450 -0.56 19.66 -2.66
N ALA A 451 0.47 20.46 -2.45
CA ALA A 451 1.32 20.98 -3.49
C ALA A 451 1.98 19.84 -4.27
N LYS A 452 1.74 19.84 -5.60
CA LYS A 452 2.42 18.94 -6.53
C LYS A 452 3.92 19.20 -6.48
N ASP A 453 4.70 18.12 -6.57
CA ASP A 453 6.16 18.17 -6.63
C ASP A 453 6.83 18.88 -5.44
N SER A 454 6.14 18.98 -4.30
CA SER A 454 6.65 19.58 -3.06
C SER A 454 7.83 18.82 -2.44
N GLY A 455 8.10 17.58 -2.88
CA GLY A 455 9.07 16.69 -2.26
C GLY A 455 8.60 16.14 -0.90
N LEU A 456 7.31 16.28 -0.54
CA LEU A 456 6.77 15.76 0.71
C LEU A 456 6.33 14.30 0.56
N HIS A 457 6.96 13.42 1.34
CA HIS A 457 6.56 12.03 1.52
C HIS A 457 5.96 11.82 2.91
N ILE A 458 4.86 11.08 3.00
CA ILE A 458 4.12 10.90 4.24
C ILE A 458 4.08 9.42 4.56
N ILE A 459 4.48 9.06 5.78
CA ILE A 459 4.45 7.71 6.31
C ILE A 459 3.56 7.71 7.56
N ALA A 460 2.73 6.69 7.71
CA ALA A 460 2.07 6.39 8.98
C ALA A 460 2.56 5.05 9.55
N ALA A 461 2.81 4.99 10.85
CA ALA A 461 2.97 3.74 11.58
C ALA A 461 1.75 3.49 12.46
N CYS A 462 1.27 2.26 12.50
CA CYS A 462 0.12 1.85 13.28
C CYS A 462 0.46 0.70 14.23
N ASN A 463 -0.18 0.71 15.39
CA ASN A 463 -0.11 -0.40 16.33
C ASN A 463 -1.04 -1.54 15.88
N PRO A 464 -0.68 -2.81 16.14
CA PRO A 464 -1.50 -3.94 15.76
C PRO A 464 -2.78 -4.04 16.60
N TYR A 465 -3.79 -4.70 16.04
CA TYR A 465 -5.10 -4.89 16.68
C TYR A 465 -5.10 -6.20 17.45
N ARG A 466 -4.76 -6.15 18.74
CA ARG A 466 -4.68 -7.34 19.60
C ARG A 466 -5.55 -7.17 20.84
N LYS A 467 -6.32 -8.19 21.17
CA LYS A 467 -7.09 -8.26 22.42
C LYS A 467 -6.22 -8.82 23.55
N HIS A 468 -6.42 -8.34 24.77
CA HIS A 468 -5.83 -8.96 25.96
C HIS A 468 -6.36 -10.39 26.16
N SER A 469 -5.60 -11.23 26.86
CA SER A 469 -6.09 -12.54 27.29
C SER A 469 -7.28 -12.37 28.24
N GLN A 470 -8.17 -13.36 28.29
CA GLN A 470 -9.35 -13.29 29.15
C GLN A 470 -8.97 -13.14 30.63
N GLU A 471 -7.90 -13.80 31.08
CA GLU A 471 -7.36 -13.65 32.42
C GLU A 471 -6.96 -12.19 32.72
N MET A 472 -6.25 -11.54 31.79
CA MET A 472 -5.84 -10.16 31.95
C MET A 472 -7.04 -9.20 31.92
N ILE A 473 -8.05 -9.47 31.09
CA ILE A 473 -9.30 -8.69 31.06
C ILE A 473 -10.01 -8.81 32.41
N CYS A 474 -10.21 -10.01 32.93
CA CYS A 474 -10.82 -10.23 34.24
C CYS A 474 -10.06 -9.50 35.35
N ARG A 475 -8.71 -9.53 35.30
CA ARG A 475 -7.85 -8.81 36.25
C ARG A 475 -7.99 -7.29 36.13
N LEU A 476 -8.04 -6.74 34.92
CA LEU A 476 -8.23 -5.30 34.66
C LEU A 476 -9.59 -4.83 35.15
N GLU A 477 -10.65 -5.61 34.88
CA GLU A 477 -12.02 -5.28 35.28
C GLU A 477 -12.25 -5.43 36.78
N SER A 478 -11.49 -6.31 37.44
CA SER A 478 -11.53 -6.52 38.90
C SER A 478 -10.53 -5.65 39.68
N ALA A 479 -9.70 -4.84 39.00
CA ALA A 479 -8.69 -4.04 39.66
C ALA A 479 -9.30 -2.81 40.37
N GLY A 480 -9.01 -2.65 41.66
CA GLY A 480 -9.49 -1.51 42.46
C GLY A 480 -11.00 -1.54 42.71
N LEU A 481 -11.69 -0.42 42.46
CA LEU A 481 -13.15 -0.31 42.58
C LEU A 481 -13.91 -0.78 41.32
N GLY A 482 -13.21 -1.41 40.37
CA GLY A 482 -13.72 -1.69 39.02
C GLY A 482 -13.84 -0.43 38.16
N TYR A 483 -14.25 -0.59 36.90
CA TYR A 483 -14.52 0.54 36.01
C TYR A 483 -15.86 1.20 36.34
N ARG A 484 -15.91 2.53 36.30
CA ARG A 484 -17.15 3.32 36.52
C ARG A 484 -18.27 3.02 35.51
N VAL A 485 -17.91 2.50 34.33
CA VAL A 485 -18.84 2.16 33.24
C VAL A 485 -18.59 0.71 32.84
N SER A 486 -19.66 -0.07 32.77
CA SER A 486 -19.66 -1.47 32.34
C SER A 486 -19.08 -1.63 30.92
N ALA A 487 -18.67 -2.84 30.55
CA ALA A 487 -18.16 -3.09 29.19
C ALA A 487 -19.26 -2.88 28.14
N GLU A 488 -20.49 -3.21 28.51
CA GLU A 488 -21.70 -3.11 27.72
C GLU A 488 -22.08 -1.65 27.45
N ASP A 489 -21.91 -0.75 28.43
CA ASP A 489 -22.32 0.67 28.33
C ASP A 489 -21.20 1.59 27.83
N THR A 490 -20.01 1.06 27.58
CA THR A 490 -18.87 1.86 27.11
C THR A 490 -19.10 2.35 25.68
N VAL A 491 -18.96 3.66 25.47
CA VAL A 491 -19.12 4.31 24.14
C VAL A 491 -17.90 4.05 23.25
N GLU A 492 -16.71 3.98 23.85
CA GLU A 492 -15.45 3.77 23.15
C GLU A 492 -15.25 2.28 22.81
N LYS A 493 -15.68 1.90 21.61
CA LYS A 493 -15.61 0.52 21.12
C LYS A 493 -15.02 0.43 19.71
N LEU A 494 -14.36 -0.70 19.45
CA LEU A 494 -14.02 -1.19 18.13
C LEU A 494 -14.98 -2.34 17.80
N GLY A 495 -15.99 -2.07 16.98
CA GLY A 495 -17.10 -3.02 16.81
C GLY A 495 -17.82 -3.22 18.15
N SER A 496 -17.89 -4.46 18.61
CA SER A 496 -18.43 -4.81 19.93
C SER A 496 -17.42 -4.68 21.09
N ILE A 497 -16.12 -4.58 20.78
CA ILE A 497 -15.03 -4.70 21.76
C ILE A 497 -14.72 -3.33 22.40
N PRO A 498 -14.83 -3.16 23.73
CA PRO A 498 -14.36 -1.95 24.40
C PRO A 498 -12.88 -1.72 24.19
N LEU A 499 -12.47 -0.49 23.88
CA LEU A 499 -11.05 -0.18 23.58
C LEU A 499 -10.10 -0.54 24.74
N ARG A 500 -10.58 -0.53 25.99
CA ARG A 500 -9.80 -0.92 27.17
C ARG A 500 -9.44 -2.41 27.24
N GLN A 501 -10.11 -3.25 26.45
CA GLN A 501 -9.81 -4.69 26.36
C GLN A 501 -8.77 -5.00 25.27
N LEU A 502 -8.37 -3.99 24.49
CA LEU A 502 -7.28 -4.12 23.51
C LEU A 502 -5.93 -3.83 24.18
N VAL A 503 -4.90 -4.55 23.74
CA VAL A 503 -3.50 -4.34 24.17
C VAL A 503 -3.04 -2.92 23.83
N TYR A 504 -3.44 -2.46 22.65
CA TYR A 504 -3.24 -1.09 22.21
C TYR A 504 -4.60 -0.40 22.11
N ARG A 505 -4.72 0.79 22.70
CA ARG A 505 -5.94 1.61 22.55
C ARG A 505 -5.96 2.23 21.14
N VAL A 506 -6.53 1.50 20.19
CA VAL A 506 -6.54 1.84 18.77
C VAL A 506 -7.96 1.96 18.20
N HIS A 507 -8.14 2.88 17.26
CA HIS A 507 -9.38 3.06 16.50
C HIS A 507 -9.34 2.30 15.19
N ALA A 508 -10.50 2.02 14.58
CA ALA A 508 -10.59 1.31 13.30
C ALA A 508 -9.81 2.05 12.19
N LEU A 509 -8.97 1.32 11.44
CA LEU A 509 -8.38 1.88 10.23
C LEU A 509 -9.48 2.15 9.19
N PRO A 510 -9.46 3.32 8.53
CA PRO A 510 -10.28 3.58 7.36
C PRO A 510 -10.07 2.50 6.28
N PRO A 511 -11.13 2.02 5.59
CA PRO A 511 -11.04 0.87 4.68
C PRO A 511 -9.96 0.98 3.61
N SER A 512 -9.71 2.17 3.07
CA SER A 512 -8.69 2.39 2.03
C SER A 512 -7.24 2.31 2.55
N LEU A 513 -7.02 2.37 3.87
CA LEU A 513 -5.70 2.15 4.49
C LEU A 513 -5.43 0.68 4.82
N ILE A 514 -6.47 -0.17 4.84
CA ILE A 514 -6.34 -1.59 5.14
C ILE A 514 -5.55 -2.37 4.08
N PRO A 515 -5.69 -2.13 2.75
CA PRO A 515 -4.92 -2.86 1.74
C PRO A 515 -3.48 -2.34 1.56
N LEU A 516 -3.09 -1.25 2.23
CA LEU A 516 -1.80 -0.57 2.05
C LEU A 516 -0.70 -1.11 2.97
#